data_AF-A0A3P7VCG3-F1
#
_entry.id   AF-A0A3P7VCG3-F1
#
_cell.length_a   1.000
_cell.length_b   1.000
_cell.length_c   1.000
_cell.angle_alpha   90.00
_cell.angle_beta   90.00
_cell.angle_gamma   90.00
#
_symmetry.space_group_name_H-M   'P 1'
#
loop_
_entity.id
_entity.type
_entity.pdbx_description
1 polymer ?
#
loop_
_entity_poly.entity_id
_entity_poly.type
_entity_poly.pdbx_seq_one_letter_code
_entity_poly.pdbx_strand_id
1 'polypeptide(L)'
;MSTFFFFHFDKKELFSVIQFGFVTLFVSAFPLAPLFALLNNIFEIRVDAYKYVVASRRPMPERARDIGIWLPILSMISRAAVLVNACIIAFTSDFIPRFVYRFVYMHDELYGYVNNSLSFYDSSEIFVKWSEFKNENITICRFRDYRKPPCTIGPLTNCDDDYGFTTQWWIVFTFRLAFVLIFEAMAMVKAMIAYVIPNIPANIFIQLQRQRFLARQARISDITSAVSARSGLEDSQDKVENSQVDCMEDELIFKPGKFENEQTSTELEKIMSSDFHKKAYSLLSLQTHESDSFHTCQSLLDSDEQI
;
A
#
# COMPACT_ATOMS: atom_id res chain seq x y z
N MET A 1 33.92 1.89 -7.78
CA MET A 1 33.00 1.42 -8.85
C MET A 1 31.65 0.96 -8.28
N SER A 2 31.63 0.23 -7.16
CA SER A 2 30.38 -0.15 -6.45
C SER A 2 29.51 1.06 -6.04
N THR A 3 30.13 2.11 -5.49
CA THR A 3 29.41 3.32 -5.02
C THR A 3 28.74 4.11 -6.16
N PHE A 4 29.33 4.12 -7.37
CA PHE A 4 28.76 4.82 -8.52
C PHE A 4 27.54 4.09 -9.10
N PHE A 5 27.59 2.75 -9.11
CA PHE A 5 26.47 1.93 -9.56
C PHE A 5 25.30 2.00 -8.57
N PHE A 6 25.59 1.92 -7.27
CA PHE A 6 24.61 2.10 -6.21
C PHE A 6 23.89 3.46 -6.32
N PHE A 7 24.66 4.55 -6.47
CA PHE A 7 24.10 5.89 -6.66
C PHE A 7 23.27 6.05 -7.95
N HIS A 8 23.63 5.34 -9.03
CA HIS A 8 22.87 5.37 -10.28
C HIS A 8 21.59 4.56 -10.19
N PHE A 9 21.60 3.45 -9.44
CA PHE A 9 20.43 2.63 -9.13
C PHE A 9 19.44 3.41 -8.26
N ASP A 10 19.89 4.03 -7.16
CA ASP A 10 19.04 4.83 -6.28
C ASP A 10 18.37 6.00 -7.01
N LYS A 11 19.07 6.63 -7.97
CA LYS A 11 18.48 7.70 -8.80
C LYS A 11 17.33 7.22 -9.68
N LYS A 12 17.39 6.00 -10.19
CA LYS A 12 16.32 5.45 -11.04
C LYS A 12 15.10 5.09 -10.21
N GLU A 13 15.31 4.38 -9.11
CA GLU A 13 14.24 4.03 -8.17
C GLU A 13 13.56 5.30 -7.66
N LEU A 14 14.35 6.33 -7.31
CA LEU A 14 13.83 7.64 -6.92
C LEU A 14 12.96 8.29 -8.02
N PHE A 15 13.42 8.28 -9.28
CA PHE A 15 12.66 8.88 -10.38
C PHE A 15 11.32 8.17 -10.60
N SER A 16 11.33 6.84 -10.62
CA SER A 16 10.12 6.02 -10.74
C SER A 16 9.15 6.24 -9.56
N VAL A 17 9.67 6.34 -8.33
CA VAL A 17 8.88 6.61 -7.12
C VAL A 17 8.28 8.01 -7.13
N ILE A 18 9.03 9.02 -7.58
CA ILE A 18 8.53 10.40 -7.72
C ILE A 18 7.42 10.44 -8.78
N GLN A 19 7.61 9.79 -9.92
CA GLN A 19 6.58 9.71 -10.96
C GLN A 19 5.31 9.01 -10.44
N PHE A 20 5.47 7.89 -9.73
CA PHE A 20 4.36 7.21 -9.06
C PHE A 20 3.66 8.15 -8.07
N GLY A 21 4.41 8.91 -7.27
CA GLY A 21 3.88 9.92 -6.35
C GLY A 21 3.05 10.98 -7.08
N PHE A 22 3.56 11.59 -8.13
CA PHE A 22 2.82 12.60 -8.90
C PHE A 22 1.53 12.05 -9.51
N VAL A 23 1.58 10.85 -10.08
CA VAL A 23 0.41 10.21 -10.67
C VAL A 23 -0.63 9.90 -9.60
N THR A 24 -0.22 9.31 -8.47
CA THR A 24 -1.16 8.87 -7.44
C THR A 24 -1.71 10.01 -6.58
N LEU A 25 -0.89 11.01 -6.22
CA LEU A 25 -1.30 12.13 -5.35
C LEU A 25 -2.26 13.11 -6.04
N PHE A 26 -2.15 13.27 -7.37
CA PHE A 26 -2.88 14.32 -8.12
C PHE A 26 -3.83 13.79 -9.19
N VAL A 27 -4.14 12.48 -9.16
CA VAL A 27 -5.05 11.86 -10.15
C VAL A 27 -6.43 12.51 -10.16
N SER A 28 -6.92 12.98 -9.01
CA SER A 28 -8.22 13.65 -8.88
C SER A 28 -8.28 15.01 -9.58
N ALA A 29 -7.14 15.70 -9.70
CA ALA A 29 -7.06 16.99 -10.39
C ALA A 29 -6.79 16.81 -11.90
N PHE A 30 -5.97 15.82 -12.26
CA PHE A 30 -5.60 15.58 -13.66
C PHE A 30 -5.75 14.09 -14.04
N PRO A 31 -6.89 13.69 -14.64
CA PRO A 31 -7.17 12.28 -14.96
C PRO A 31 -6.27 11.71 -16.07
N LEU A 32 -5.61 12.56 -16.86
CA LEU A 32 -4.70 12.15 -17.94
C LEU A 32 -3.26 11.87 -17.45
N ALA A 33 -2.93 12.14 -16.18
CA ALA A 33 -1.59 11.91 -15.62
C ALA A 33 -1.07 10.47 -15.85
N PRO A 34 -1.88 9.40 -15.67
CA PRO A 34 -1.41 8.03 -15.88
C PRO A 34 -1.00 7.75 -17.34
N LEU A 35 -1.61 8.42 -18.32
CA LEU A 35 -1.28 8.25 -19.74
C LEU A 35 0.12 8.82 -20.02
N PHE A 36 0.43 10.01 -19.51
CA PHE A 36 1.77 10.59 -19.64
C PHE A 36 2.83 9.76 -18.92
N ALA A 37 2.49 9.22 -17.75
CA ALA A 37 3.37 8.30 -17.03
C ALA A 37 3.64 7.01 -17.83
N LEU A 38 2.63 6.46 -18.48
CA LEU A 38 2.79 5.27 -19.33
C LEU A 38 3.70 5.56 -20.52
N LEU A 39 3.50 6.69 -21.22
CA LEU A 39 4.37 7.09 -22.32
C LEU A 39 5.81 7.29 -21.85
N ASN A 40 6.01 7.95 -20.70
CA ASN A 40 7.34 8.14 -20.12
C ASN A 40 8.00 6.80 -19.81
N ASN A 41 7.28 5.87 -19.17
CA ASN A 41 7.78 4.53 -18.84
C ASN A 41 8.20 3.74 -20.08
N ILE A 42 7.47 3.86 -21.20
CA ILE A 42 7.84 3.18 -22.47
C ILE A 42 9.18 3.70 -22.98
N PHE A 43 9.38 5.03 -22.99
CA PHE A 43 10.65 5.62 -23.40
C PHE A 43 11.77 5.29 -22.41
N GLU A 44 11.49 5.34 -21.12
CA GLU A 44 12.44 5.07 -20.04
C GLU A 44 13.02 3.65 -20.16
N ILE A 45 12.18 2.63 -20.38
CA ILE A 45 12.66 1.24 -20.57
C ILE A 45 13.65 1.14 -21.74
N ARG A 46 13.39 1.85 -22.85
CA ARG A 46 14.25 1.82 -24.05
C ARG A 46 15.56 2.57 -23.82
N VAL A 47 15.49 3.77 -23.24
CA VAL A 47 16.66 4.60 -22.91
C VAL A 47 17.53 3.88 -21.88
N ASP A 48 16.93 3.21 -20.90
CA ASP A 48 17.63 2.44 -19.91
C ASP A 48 18.33 1.21 -20.48
N ALA A 49 17.66 0.46 -21.36
CA ALA A 49 18.27 -0.65 -22.06
C ALA A 49 19.49 -0.18 -22.89
N TYR A 50 19.35 0.92 -23.63
CA TYR A 50 20.45 1.52 -24.38
C TYR A 50 21.60 1.93 -23.46
N LYS A 51 21.29 2.55 -22.32
CA LYS A 51 22.29 2.99 -21.35
C LYS A 51 23.07 1.83 -20.73
N TYR A 52 22.42 0.70 -20.46
CA TYR A 52 23.08 -0.48 -19.92
C TYR A 52 23.93 -1.23 -20.95
N VAL A 53 23.51 -1.26 -22.22
CA VAL A 53 24.23 -1.99 -23.28
C VAL A 53 25.38 -1.17 -23.86
N VAL A 54 25.19 0.14 -24.07
CA VAL A 54 26.14 0.98 -24.82
C VAL A 54 26.88 1.99 -23.93
N ALA A 55 26.19 2.62 -22.98
CA ALA A 55 26.73 3.78 -22.26
C ALA A 55 27.37 3.46 -20.89
N SER A 56 27.20 2.23 -20.38
CA SER A 56 27.64 1.84 -19.04
C SER A 56 28.58 0.63 -19.11
N ARG A 57 29.57 0.58 -18.21
CA ARG A 57 30.37 -0.64 -18.02
C ARG A 57 29.54 -1.71 -17.33
N ARG A 58 29.81 -2.98 -17.64
CA ARG A 58 29.11 -4.13 -17.05
C ARG A 58 29.22 -4.09 -15.51
N PRO A 59 28.09 -4.03 -14.78
CA PRO A 59 28.11 -4.11 -13.32
C PRO A 59 28.34 -5.55 -12.86
N MET A 60 28.84 -5.72 -11.64
CA MET A 60 28.92 -7.02 -11.01
C MET A 60 27.51 -7.48 -10.61
N PRO A 61 27.11 -8.72 -10.93
CA PRO A 61 25.80 -9.22 -10.58
C PRO A 61 25.68 -9.40 -9.07
N GLU A 62 24.69 -8.75 -8.47
CA GLU A 62 24.33 -8.91 -7.06
C GLU A 62 22.97 -9.59 -6.97
N ARG A 63 22.82 -10.55 -6.05
CA ARG A 63 21.54 -11.23 -5.81
C ARG A 63 20.72 -10.41 -4.83
N ALA A 64 19.66 -9.77 -5.32
CA ALA A 64 18.63 -9.15 -4.49
C ALA A 64 17.37 -10.04 -4.49
N ARG A 65 16.75 -10.22 -3.31
CA ARG A 65 15.48 -10.94 -3.17
C ARG A 65 14.28 -10.04 -3.46
N ASP A 66 14.36 -8.78 -3.03
CA ASP A 66 13.31 -7.76 -3.12
C ASP A 66 13.94 -6.41 -3.45
N ILE A 67 13.12 -5.44 -3.87
CA ILE A 67 13.52 -4.04 -4.14
C ILE A 67 13.90 -3.27 -2.85
N GLY A 68 13.73 -3.88 -1.68
CA GLY A 68 14.20 -3.35 -0.38
C GLY A 68 13.33 -2.24 0.19
N ILE A 69 13.96 -1.14 0.64
CA ILE A 69 13.33 0.00 1.33
C ILE A 69 12.31 0.75 0.47
N TRP A 70 12.35 0.59 -0.84
CA TRP A 70 11.43 1.26 -1.76
C TRP A 70 9.99 0.74 -1.61
N LEU A 71 9.76 -0.52 -1.21
CA LEU A 71 8.41 -1.06 -0.96
C LEU A 71 7.66 -0.31 0.16
N PRO A 72 8.21 -0.17 1.38
CA PRO A 72 7.51 0.59 2.42
C PRO A 72 7.34 2.05 2.03
N ILE A 73 8.28 2.67 1.30
CA ILE A 73 8.12 4.04 0.78
C ILE A 73 6.91 4.15 -0.15
N LEU A 74 6.81 3.26 -1.15
CA LEU A 74 5.67 3.22 -2.08
C LEU A 74 4.35 2.95 -1.34
N SER A 75 4.37 2.11 -0.30
CA SER A 75 3.20 1.85 0.55
C SER A 75 2.77 3.10 1.33
N MET A 76 3.72 3.85 1.90
CA MET A 76 3.44 5.10 2.60
C MET A 76 2.88 6.16 1.65
N ILE A 77 3.48 6.31 0.46
CA ILE A 77 2.98 7.21 -0.59
C ILE A 77 1.56 6.83 -1.01
N SER A 78 1.28 5.53 -1.20
CA SER A 78 -0.05 5.05 -1.57
C SER A 78 -1.11 5.38 -0.51
N ARG A 79 -0.79 5.23 0.78
CA ARG A 79 -1.69 5.62 1.89
C ARG A 79 -1.90 7.13 1.92
N ALA A 80 -0.82 7.92 1.81
CA ALA A 80 -0.89 9.38 1.77
C ALA A 80 -1.67 9.89 0.55
N ALA A 81 -1.56 9.22 -0.60
CA ALA A 81 -2.27 9.59 -1.82
C ALA A 81 -3.79 9.57 -1.65
N VAL A 82 -4.33 8.64 -0.87
CA VAL A 82 -5.78 8.61 -0.62
C VAL A 82 -6.22 9.85 0.18
N LEU A 83 -5.47 10.21 1.22
CA LEU A 83 -5.74 11.40 2.03
C LEU A 83 -5.63 12.69 1.19
N VAL A 84 -4.56 12.83 0.41
CA VAL A 84 -4.33 14.02 -0.41
C VAL A 84 -5.41 14.18 -1.47
N ASN A 85 -5.80 13.11 -2.17
CA ASN A 85 -6.89 13.19 -3.14
C ASN A 85 -8.23 13.54 -2.49
N ALA A 86 -8.52 13.01 -1.29
CA ALA A 86 -9.72 13.37 -0.55
C ALA A 86 -9.73 14.87 -0.20
N CYS A 87 -8.60 15.41 0.27
CA CYS A 87 -8.43 16.82 0.56
C CYS A 87 -8.55 17.70 -0.69
N ILE A 88 -7.97 17.31 -1.82
CA ILE A 88 -8.08 18.04 -3.09
C ILE A 88 -9.56 18.14 -3.51
N ILE A 89 -10.30 17.03 -3.45
CA ILE A 89 -11.72 17.02 -3.80
C ILE A 89 -12.54 17.84 -2.79
N ALA A 90 -12.23 17.78 -1.50
CA ALA A 90 -13.01 18.49 -0.49
C ALA A 90 -12.78 20.01 -0.50
N PHE A 91 -11.52 20.45 -0.55
CA PHE A 91 -11.14 21.84 -0.34
C PHE A 91 -10.92 22.61 -1.64
N THR A 92 -10.33 21.99 -2.66
CA THR A 92 -10.02 22.67 -3.93
C THR A 92 -11.18 22.62 -4.90
N SER A 93 -11.94 21.52 -4.93
CA SER A 93 -13.08 21.38 -5.84
C SER A 93 -14.34 22.08 -5.35
N ASP A 94 -15.16 22.50 -6.31
CA ASP A 94 -16.51 23.03 -6.09
C ASP A 94 -17.56 21.94 -5.82
N PHE A 95 -17.15 20.67 -5.73
CA PHE A 95 -18.07 19.55 -5.59
C PHE A 95 -18.93 19.63 -4.32
N ILE A 96 -18.30 19.80 -3.15
CA ILE A 96 -19.00 19.85 -1.86
C ILE A 96 -19.93 21.05 -1.72
N PRO A 97 -19.52 22.31 -1.99
CA PRO A 97 -20.44 23.44 -1.88
C PRO A 97 -21.62 23.35 -2.87
N ARG A 98 -21.42 22.83 -4.09
CA ARG A 98 -22.53 22.56 -5.03
C ARG A 98 -23.46 21.47 -4.52
N PHE A 99 -22.91 20.41 -3.92
CA PHE A 99 -23.69 19.35 -3.29
C PHE A 99 -24.55 19.91 -2.15
N VAL A 100 -23.96 20.69 -1.25
CA VAL A 100 -24.68 21.34 -0.14
C VAL A 100 -25.77 22.27 -0.67
N TYR A 101 -25.46 23.11 -1.67
CA TYR A 101 -26.45 24.00 -2.28
C TYR A 101 -27.66 23.26 -2.85
N ARG A 102 -27.42 22.16 -3.58
CA ARG A 102 -28.49 21.37 -4.19
C ARG A 102 -29.31 20.60 -3.14
N PHE A 103 -28.64 19.85 -2.26
CA PHE A 103 -29.30 18.87 -1.39
C PHE A 103 -29.73 19.42 -0.03
N VAL A 104 -28.98 20.35 0.56
CA VAL A 104 -29.32 20.90 1.89
C VAL A 104 -30.32 22.05 1.76
N TYR A 105 -30.14 22.90 0.75
CA TYR A 105 -31.04 24.04 0.49
C TYR A 105 -32.16 23.71 -0.51
N MET A 106 -32.28 22.42 -0.91
CA MET A 106 -33.38 21.88 -1.74
C MET A 106 -33.62 22.69 -3.03
N HIS A 107 -32.56 23.03 -3.74
CA HIS A 107 -32.67 23.62 -5.07
C HIS A 107 -32.65 22.50 -6.12
N ASP A 108 -33.71 22.42 -6.95
CA ASP A 108 -33.83 21.38 -7.99
C ASP A 108 -32.71 21.45 -9.03
N GLU A 109 -32.26 22.67 -9.34
CA GLU A 109 -31.18 22.97 -10.28
C GLU A 109 -30.10 23.85 -9.65
N LEU A 110 -28.92 23.88 -10.28
CA LEU A 110 -27.79 24.70 -9.83
C LEU A 110 -27.94 26.20 -10.21
N TYR A 111 -29.15 26.61 -10.58
CA TYR A 111 -29.47 27.98 -10.97
C TYR A 111 -29.30 28.92 -9.78
N GLY A 112 -28.59 30.04 -9.97
CA GLY A 112 -28.33 30.99 -8.88
C GLY A 112 -27.18 30.61 -7.93
N TYR A 113 -26.54 29.44 -8.10
CA TYR A 113 -25.40 29.01 -7.25
C TYR A 113 -24.30 30.07 -7.16
N VAL A 114 -23.91 30.64 -8.30
CA VAL A 114 -22.83 31.66 -8.33
C VAL A 114 -23.21 32.87 -7.50
N ASN A 115 -24.45 33.37 -7.62
CA ASN A 115 -24.92 34.53 -6.85
C ASN A 115 -25.04 34.23 -5.35
N ASN A 116 -25.38 33.00 -4.97
CA ASN A 116 -25.41 32.57 -3.56
C ASN A 116 -24.00 32.32 -2.99
N SER A 117 -23.05 31.87 -3.81
CA SER A 117 -21.68 31.54 -3.39
C SER A 117 -20.77 32.76 -3.21
N LEU A 118 -21.24 33.95 -3.62
CA LEU A 118 -20.49 35.20 -3.56
C LEU A 118 -20.98 36.06 -2.40
N SER A 119 -20.07 36.49 -1.54
CA SER A 119 -20.34 37.46 -0.49
C SER A 119 -20.11 38.88 -0.98
N PHE A 120 -20.91 39.82 -0.46
CA PHE A 120 -20.77 41.24 -0.74
C PHE A 120 -19.65 41.86 0.09
N TYR A 121 -18.93 42.79 -0.51
CA TYR A 121 -17.89 43.58 0.10
C TYR A 121 -18.11 45.06 -0.22
N ASP A 122 -18.10 45.91 0.80
CA ASP A 122 -18.15 47.36 0.63
C ASP A 122 -16.75 47.87 0.28
N SER A 123 -16.57 48.38 -0.94
CA SER A 123 -15.30 48.91 -1.42
C SER A 123 -15.18 50.42 -1.29
N SER A 124 -16.14 51.09 -0.65
CA SER A 124 -16.16 52.56 -0.52
C SER A 124 -14.94 53.11 0.23
N GLU A 125 -14.40 52.38 1.21
CA GLU A 125 -13.26 52.79 2.03
C GLU A 125 -11.89 52.27 1.53
N ILE A 126 -11.87 51.31 0.60
CA ILE A 126 -10.59 50.78 0.10
C ILE A 126 -10.04 51.69 -0.99
N PHE A 127 -8.92 52.37 -0.69
CA PHE A 127 -8.08 52.99 -1.71
C PHE A 127 -7.01 52.02 -2.23
N VAL A 128 -7.30 51.28 -3.32
CA VAL A 128 -6.30 50.43 -3.98
C VAL A 128 -5.47 51.24 -4.97
N LYS A 129 -4.23 51.56 -4.59
CA LYS A 129 -3.26 52.33 -5.41
C LYS A 129 -2.97 51.71 -6.79
N TRP A 130 -3.13 50.40 -6.93
CA TRP A 130 -2.84 49.61 -8.15
C TRP A 130 -4.09 49.07 -8.85
N SER A 131 -5.30 49.56 -8.51
CA SER A 131 -6.51 49.10 -9.20
C SER A 131 -6.69 49.78 -10.55
N GLU A 132 -7.08 49.01 -11.54
CA GLU A 132 -7.51 49.50 -12.86
C GLU A 132 -8.79 50.35 -12.77
N PHE A 133 -9.54 50.17 -11.67
CA PHE A 133 -10.82 50.83 -11.37
C PHE A 133 -10.68 52.14 -10.58
N LYS A 134 -9.47 52.73 -10.50
CA LYS A 134 -9.20 53.94 -9.70
C LYS A 134 -10.12 55.14 -10.05
N ASN A 135 -10.59 55.21 -11.29
CA ASN A 135 -11.44 56.30 -11.79
C ASN A 135 -12.93 55.92 -11.83
N GLU A 136 -13.29 54.69 -11.43
CA GLU A 136 -14.68 54.23 -11.38
C GLU A 136 -15.20 54.23 -9.94
N ASN A 137 -16.42 54.75 -9.75
CA ASN A 137 -17.08 54.77 -8.44
C ASN A 137 -17.70 53.39 -8.14
N ILE A 138 -16.87 52.35 -8.01
CA ILE A 138 -17.32 51.01 -7.60
C ILE A 138 -17.45 50.97 -6.08
N THR A 139 -18.69 50.92 -5.60
CA THR A 139 -19.02 50.86 -4.16
C THR A 139 -19.20 49.45 -3.63
N ILE A 140 -19.46 48.47 -4.51
CA ILE A 140 -19.78 47.09 -4.12
C ILE A 140 -18.99 46.11 -4.96
N CYS A 141 -18.23 45.25 -4.29
CA CYS A 141 -17.52 44.13 -4.87
C CYS A 141 -18.09 42.80 -4.37
N ARG A 142 -17.88 41.73 -5.13
CA ARG A 142 -18.24 40.37 -4.71
C ARG A 142 -17.00 39.50 -4.69
N PHE A 143 -16.84 38.72 -3.63
CA PHE A 143 -15.74 37.77 -3.48
C PHE A 143 -16.25 36.39 -3.09
N ARG A 144 -15.41 35.38 -3.33
CA ARG A 144 -15.78 33.98 -3.13
C ARG A 144 -15.49 33.56 -1.70
N ASP A 145 -16.46 33.78 -0.81
CA ASP A 145 -16.46 33.27 0.56
C ASP A 145 -17.91 33.29 1.09
N TYR A 146 -18.16 32.58 2.20
CA TYR A 146 -19.47 32.54 2.86
C TYR A 146 -19.49 33.47 4.07
N ARG A 147 -19.30 34.77 3.83
CA ARG A 147 -19.30 35.82 4.86
C ARG A 147 -20.59 36.62 4.88
N LYS A 148 -20.93 37.16 6.05
CA LYS A 148 -22.08 38.04 6.21
C LYS A 148 -21.82 39.37 5.46
N PRO A 149 -22.86 39.95 4.83
CA PRO A 149 -22.74 41.25 4.19
C PRO A 149 -22.68 42.38 5.23
N PRO A 150 -22.09 43.53 4.87
CA PRO A 150 -22.09 44.72 5.73
C PRO A 150 -23.51 45.30 5.85
N CYS A 151 -23.80 45.95 6.97
CA CYS A 151 -25.13 46.50 7.27
C CYS A 151 -25.53 47.67 6.35
N THR A 152 -24.58 48.27 5.65
CA THR A 152 -24.83 49.29 4.61
C THR A 152 -25.57 48.73 3.38
N ILE A 153 -25.37 47.45 3.06
CA ILE A 153 -25.83 46.82 1.81
C ILE A 153 -26.82 45.68 2.07
N GLY A 154 -26.65 44.96 3.17
CA GLY A 154 -27.45 43.78 3.51
C GLY A 154 -28.74 44.07 4.28
N PRO A 155 -29.67 43.11 4.35
CA PRO A 155 -30.83 43.21 5.24
C PRO A 155 -30.39 43.26 6.71
N LEU A 156 -30.96 44.20 7.47
CA LEU A 156 -30.56 44.54 8.86
C LEU A 156 -30.63 43.36 9.84
N THR A 157 -31.36 42.29 9.50
CA THR A 157 -31.54 41.12 10.36
C THR A 157 -30.37 40.13 10.33
N ASN A 158 -29.51 40.15 9.31
CA ASN A 158 -28.40 39.19 9.13
C ASN A 158 -27.13 39.88 8.58
N CYS A 159 -26.88 41.12 8.99
CA CYS A 159 -25.70 41.88 8.61
C CYS A 159 -24.66 41.94 9.74
N ASP A 160 -23.39 42.12 9.38
CA ASP A 160 -22.25 42.17 10.30
C ASP A 160 -21.10 42.92 9.63
N ASP A 161 -20.75 44.08 10.17
CA ASP A 161 -19.73 44.96 9.57
C ASP A 161 -18.30 44.40 9.72
N ASP A 162 -18.09 43.46 10.66
CA ASP A 162 -16.83 42.75 10.84
C ASP A 162 -16.66 41.54 9.87
N TYR A 163 -17.59 41.37 8.92
CA TYR A 163 -17.58 40.29 7.92
C TYR A 163 -17.43 38.88 8.53
N GLY A 164 -18.20 38.60 9.59
CA GLY A 164 -18.22 37.31 10.27
C GLY A 164 -18.66 36.14 9.36
N PHE A 165 -18.34 34.91 9.78
CA PHE A 165 -18.75 33.71 9.07
C PHE A 165 -20.27 33.49 9.13
N THR A 166 -20.85 33.06 8.02
CA THR A 166 -22.27 32.66 7.96
C THR A 166 -22.46 31.23 8.44
N THR A 167 -23.69 30.84 8.78
CA THR A 167 -24.02 29.43 9.06
C THR A 167 -23.75 28.52 7.86
N GLN A 168 -23.88 29.03 6.63
CA GLN A 168 -23.58 28.29 5.41
C GLN A 168 -22.10 27.86 5.37
N TRP A 169 -21.20 28.74 5.81
CA TRP A 169 -19.77 28.46 5.89
C TRP A 169 -19.48 27.23 6.76
N TRP A 170 -20.05 27.19 7.97
CA TRP A 170 -19.89 26.08 8.90
C TRP A 170 -20.46 24.78 8.36
N ILE A 171 -21.65 24.82 7.73
CA ILE A 171 -22.25 23.63 7.11
C ILE A 171 -21.31 23.07 6.03
N VAL A 172 -20.85 23.91 5.09
CA VAL A 172 -19.93 23.48 4.02
C VAL A 172 -18.63 22.94 4.61
N PHE A 173 -18.10 23.57 5.66
CA PHE A 173 -16.91 23.10 6.36
C PHE A 173 -17.10 21.72 7.02
N THR A 174 -18.22 21.49 7.71
CA THR A 174 -18.54 20.18 8.30
C THR A 174 -18.65 19.09 7.23
N PHE A 175 -19.33 19.37 6.12
CA PHE A 175 -19.43 18.41 5.01
C PHE A 175 -18.07 18.11 4.35
N ARG A 176 -17.17 19.11 4.27
CA ARG A 176 -15.79 18.90 3.81
C ARG A 176 -15.04 17.90 4.70
N LEU A 177 -15.11 18.09 6.01
CA LEU A 177 -14.45 17.17 6.96
C LEU A 177 -15.08 15.78 6.94
N ALA A 178 -16.41 15.70 6.91
CA ALA A 178 -17.12 14.42 6.84
C ALA A 178 -16.75 13.63 5.56
N PHE A 179 -16.64 14.32 4.42
CA PHE A 179 -16.22 13.71 3.18
C PHE A 179 -14.82 13.09 3.28
N VAL A 180 -13.85 13.81 3.88
CA VAL A 180 -12.48 13.29 4.06
C VAL A 180 -12.48 12.03 4.94
N LEU A 181 -13.21 12.04 6.05
CA LEU A 181 -13.33 10.89 6.95
C LEU A 181 -13.94 9.66 6.26
N ILE A 182 -14.98 9.85 5.45
CA ILE A 182 -15.59 8.75 4.68
C ILE A 182 -14.59 8.19 3.66
N PHE A 183 -13.85 9.06 2.98
CA PHE A 183 -12.85 8.64 1.99
C PHE A 183 -11.70 7.85 2.62
N GLU A 184 -11.26 8.27 3.81
CA GLU A 184 -10.26 7.57 4.60
C GLU A 184 -10.78 6.21 5.10
N ALA A 185 -12.03 6.13 5.55
CA ALA A 185 -12.66 4.87 5.95
C ALA A 185 -12.72 3.87 4.78
N MET A 186 -13.05 4.33 3.55
CA MET A 186 -12.99 3.48 2.35
C MET A 186 -11.57 2.98 2.07
N ALA A 187 -10.54 3.80 2.36
CA ALA A 187 -9.14 3.38 2.24
C ALA A 187 -8.80 2.24 3.22
N MET A 188 -9.31 2.31 4.46
CA MET A 188 -9.13 1.26 5.45
C MET A 188 -9.78 -0.07 5.02
N VAL A 189 -10.95 -0.01 4.39
CA VAL A 189 -11.60 -1.22 3.83
C VAL A 189 -10.72 -1.86 2.75
N LYS A 190 -10.09 -1.08 1.88
CA LYS A 190 -9.13 -1.62 0.88
C LYS A 190 -7.91 -2.27 1.55
N ALA A 191 -7.43 -1.70 2.65
CA ALA A 191 -6.33 -2.29 3.43
C ALA A 191 -6.74 -3.63 4.07
N MET A 192 -7.97 -3.76 4.56
CA MET A 192 -8.54 -5.03 5.03
C MET A 192 -8.58 -6.07 3.91
N ILE A 193 -9.04 -5.70 2.71
CA ILE A 193 -9.05 -6.60 1.55
C ILE A 193 -7.63 -7.08 1.22
N ALA A 194 -6.65 -6.17 1.21
CA ALA A 194 -5.26 -6.52 0.97
C ALA A 194 -4.67 -7.44 2.06
N TYR A 195 -5.18 -7.37 3.29
CA TYR A 195 -4.77 -8.27 4.37
C TYR A 195 -5.32 -9.70 4.19
N VAL A 196 -6.52 -9.84 3.62
CA VAL A 196 -7.19 -11.12 3.35
C VAL A 196 -6.53 -11.87 2.19
N ILE A 197 -6.03 -11.16 1.19
CA ILE A 197 -5.38 -11.78 0.03
C ILE A 197 -4.02 -12.36 0.46
N PRO A 198 -3.76 -13.67 0.22
CA PRO A 198 -2.46 -14.26 0.53
C PRO A 198 -1.36 -13.67 -0.37
N ASN A 199 -0.21 -13.35 0.24
CA ASN A 199 0.91 -12.72 -0.47
C ASN A 199 1.61 -13.66 -1.49
N ILE A 200 1.35 -14.98 -1.43
CA ILE A 200 2.02 -15.99 -2.27
C ILE A 200 0.97 -16.73 -3.10
N PRO A 201 1.13 -16.80 -4.43
CA PRO A 201 0.21 -17.56 -5.27
C PRO A 201 0.40 -19.08 -5.08
N ALA A 202 -0.70 -19.82 -5.18
CA ALA A 202 -0.79 -21.26 -4.95
C ALA A 202 0.27 -22.09 -5.70
N ASN A 203 0.48 -21.79 -6.98
CA ASN A 203 1.39 -22.55 -7.85
C ASN A 203 2.83 -22.52 -7.34
N ILE A 204 3.29 -21.36 -6.86
CA ILE A 204 4.64 -21.21 -6.33
C ILE A 204 4.74 -21.94 -4.99
N PHE A 205 3.71 -21.85 -4.14
CA PHE A 205 3.68 -22.58 -2.87
C PHE A 205 3.85 -24.09 -3.08
N ILE A 206 3.10 -24.67 -4.02
CA ILE A 206 3.18 -26.10 -4.37
C ILE A 206 4.58 -26.46 -4.90
N GLN A 207 5.15 -25.64 -5.80
CA GLN A 207 6.51 -25.87 -6.31
C GLN A 207 7.56 -25.80 -5.21
N LEU A 208 7.43 -24.84 -4.30
CA LEU A 208 8.35 -24.62 -3.19
C LEU A 208 8.28 -25.77 -2.18
N GLN A 209 7.09 -26.30 -1.92
CA GLN A 209 6.89 -27.52 -1.13
C GLN A 209 7.54 -28.73 -1.80
N ARG A 210 7.36 -28.90 -3.12
CA ARG A 210 7.98 -30.00 -3.88
C ARG A 210 9.51 -29.94 -3.83
N GLN A 211 10.10 -28.76 -4.00
CA GLN A 211 11.55 -28.59 -3.91
C GLN A 211 12.08 -28.89 -2.51
N ARG A 212 11.36 -28.46 -1.46
CA ARG A 212 11.72 -28.77 -0.06
C ARG A 212 11.66 -30.27 0.23
N PHE A 213 10.66 -30.96 -0.30
CA PHE A 213 10.52 -32.41 -0.16
C PHE A 213 11.70 -33.15 -0.80
N LEU A 214 12.02 -32.85 -2.07
CA LEU A 214 13.14 -33.46 -2.78
C LEU A 214 14.49 -33.18 -2.11
N ALA A 215 14.70 -31.95 -1.61
CA ALA A 215 15.91 -31.59 -0.89
C ALA A 215 16.06 -32.35 0.45
N ARG A 216 14.96 -32.62 1.16
CA ARG A 216 14.97 -33.44 2.38
C ARG A 216 15.32 -34.90 2.06
N GLN A 217 14.72 -35.45 1.00
CA GLN A 217 14.99 -36.82 0.58
C GLN A 217 16.47 -37.03 0.18
N ALA A 218 17.03 -36.10 -0.60
CA ALA A 218 18.45 -36.14 -0.99
C ALA A 218 19.38 -36.07 0.23
N ARG A 219 19.07 -35.21 1.21
CA ARG A 219 19.86 -35.12 2.45
C ARG A 219 19.83 -36.43 3.24
N ILE A 220 18.67 -37.08 3.34
CA ILE A 220 18.54 -38.35 4.06
C ILE A 220 19.31 -39.45 3.33
N SER A 221 19.22 -39.55 1.99
CA SER A 221 20.01 -40.53 1.23
C SER A 221 21.52 -40.33 1.38
N ASP A 222 21.98 -39.08 1.45
CA ASP A 222 23.39 -38.75 1.67
C ASP A 222 23.85 -39.17 3.07
N ILE A 223 23.01 -38.96 4.10
CA ILE A 223 23.31 -39.41 5.48
C ILE A 223 23.34 -40.93 5.56
N THR A 224 22.34 -41.62 4.99
CA THR A 224 22.28 -43.09 5.00
C THR A 224 23.47 -43.70 4.28
N SER A 225 23.89 -43.14 3.14
CA SER A 225 25.08 -43.60 2.43
C SER A 225 26.38 -43.31 3.19
N ALA A 226 26.50 -42.17 3.87
CA ALA A 226 27.64 -41.85 4.73
C ALA A 226 27.74 -42.75 5.97
N VAL A 227 26.61 -43.09 6.60
CA VAL A 227 26.54 -44.04 7.72
C VAL A 227 26.93 -45.45 7.26
N SER A 228 26.39 -45.90 6.12
CA SER A 228 26.74 -47.20 5.54
C SER A 228 28.21 -47.31 5.14
N ALA A 229 28.85 -46.20 4.76
CA ALA A 229 30.29 -46.16 4.47
C ALA A 229 31.17 -46.20 5.73
N ARG A 230 30.68 -45.68 6.87
CA ARG A 230 31.37 -45.79 8.17
C ARG A 230 31.23 -47.16 8.80
N SER A 231 30.06 -47.80 8.70
CA SER A 231 29.85 -49.16 9.20
C SER A 231 30.56 -50.22 8.37
N GLY A 232 31.01 -49.91 7.15
CA GLY A 232 31.83 -50.80 6.32
C GLY A 232 33.28 -51.00 6.82
N LEU A 233 33.68 -50.37 7.93
CA LEU A 233 34.98 -50.55 8.58
C LEU A 233 34.90 -51.30 9.93
N GLU A 234 33.70 -51.57 10.45
CA GLU A 234 33.49 -52.39 11.64
C GLU A 234 32.53 -53.54 11.30
N ASP A 235 33.10 -54.60 10.76
CA ASP A 235 32.41 -55.87 10.59
C ASP A 235 32.48 -56.65 11.90
N SER A 236 31.36 -56.71 12.64
CA SER A 236 30.85 -57.92 13.32
C SER A 236 29.63 -57.60 14.19
N GLN A 237 28.51 -58.21 13.81
CA GLN A 237 27.38 -58.64 14.66
C GLN A 237 26.86 -57.67 15.75
N ASP A 238 25.69 -57.06 15.50
CA ASP A 238 24.54 -57.42 16.33
C ASP A 238 23.19 -57.12 15.66
N LYS A 239 22.21 -57.95 16.02
CA LYS A 239 20.81 -57.89 15.59
C LYS A 239 20.19 -56.53 15.92
N VAL A 240 19.73 -55.81 14.89
CA VAL A 240 18.58 -54.90 15.04
C VAL A 240 17.49 -55.36 14.10
N GLU A 241 16.75 -56.34 14.60
CA GLU A 241 15.41 -56.64 14.14
C GLU A 241 14.55 -55.38 14.33
N ASN A 242 13.97 -54.88 13.24
CA ASN A 242 12.77 -54.06 13.23
C ASN A 242 12.80 -52.64 13.85
N SER A 243 13.69 -51.76 13.41
CA SER A 243 13.45 -50.30 13.51
C SER A 243 13.85 -49.52 12.25
N GLN A 244 14.19 -50.22 11.17
CA GLN A 244 14.66 -49.63 9.93
C GLN A 244 13.53 -49.48 8.89
N VAL A 245 12.29 -49.24 9.30
CA VAL A 245 11.21 -48.74 8.42
C VAL A 245 10.16 -48.03 9.28
N ASP A 246 10.51 -46.99 10.04
CA ASP A 246 9.44 -46.23 10.73
C ASP A 246 9.70 -44.74 10.97
N CYS A 247 10.39 -44.10 10.03
CA CYS A 247 10.30 -42.64 9.89
C CYS A 247 9.49 -42.24 8.65
N MET A 248 8.72 -43.18 8.08
CA MET A 248 8.15 -43.00 6.73
C MET A 248 6.63 -43.06 6.65
N GLU A 249 5.88 -43.14 7.74
CA GLU A 249 4.41 -43.15 7.65
C GLU A 249 3.65 -42.18 8.58
N ASP A 250 4.23 -41.68 9.67
CA ASP A 250 3.44 -40.92 10.67
C ASP A 250 3.44 -39.38 10.55
N GLU A 251 3.90 -38.81 9.43
CA GLU A 251 3.70 -37.37 9.18
C GLU A 251 3.40 -37.02 7.70
N LEU A 252 2.70 -37.90 6.99
CA LEU A 252 2.37 -37.70 5.57
C LEU A 252 0.93 -37.21 5.39
N ILE A 253 0.72 -35.90 5.54
CA ILE A 253 -0.45 -35.21 4.95
C ILE A 253 -0.34 -35.13 3.41
N PHE A 254 0.77 -35.56 2.79
CA PHE A 254 0.97 -35.33 1.35
C PHE A 254 1.78 -36.43 0.66
N LYS A 255 1.10 -37.30 -0.10
CA LYS A 255 1.74 -38.28 -1.02
C LYS A 255 1.82 -37.69 -2.45
N PRO A 256 3.00 -37.65 -3.09
CA PRO A 256 3.13 -37.10 -4.44
C PRO A 256 2.68 -38.13 -5.49
N GLY A 257 1.76 -37.75 -6.38
CA GLY A 257 1.43 -38.56 -7.56
C GLY A 257 0.00 -38.45 -8.12
N LYS A 258 -0.94 -37.79 -7.44
CA LYS A 258 -2.30 -37.55 -7.96
C LYS A 258 -2.73 -36.12 -7.67
N PHE A 259 -2.57 -35.23 -8.63
CA PHE A 259 -3.26 -33.95 -8.64
C PHE A 259 -4.12 -33.89 -9.89
N GLU A 260 -5.33 -34.43 -9.77
CA GLU A 260 -6.42 -34.04 -10.66
C GLU A 260 -6.92 -32.66 -10.17
N ASN A 261 -7.05 -31.73 -11.12
CA ASN A 261 -7.16 -30.27 -10.91
C ASN A 261 -8.35 -29.79 -10.06
N GLU A 262 -9.23 -30.67 -9.61
CA GLU A 262 -10.50 -30.35 -8.95
C GLU A 262 -10.46 -30.50 -7.43
N GLN A 263 -9.56 -31.33 -6.89
CA GLN A 263 -9.39 -31.57 -5.44
C GLN A 263 -8.35 -30.62 -4.80
N THR A 264 -7.54 -29.96 -5.62
CA THR A 264 -6.50 -29.00 -5.21
C THR A 264 -7.05 -27.68 -4.73
N SER A 265 -8.19 -27.22 -5.23
CA SER A 265 -8.78 -25.94 -4.82
C SER A 265 -9.30 -26.00 -3.38
N THR A 266 -9.95 -27.11 -3.00
CA THR A 266 -10.64 -27.26 -1.71
C THR A 266 -9.68 -27.54 -0.55
N GLU A 267 -8.63 -28.34 -0.77
CA GLU A 267 -7.60 -28.60 0.26
C GLU A 267 -6.64 -27.41 0.41
N LEU A 268 -6.38 -26.67 -0.67
CA LEU A 268 -5.62 -25.43 -0.60
C LEU A 268 -6.41 -24.31 0.08
N GLU A 269 -7.74 -24.26 -0.09
CA GLU A 269 -8.64 -23.37 0.64
C GLU A 269 -8.61 -23.64 2.16
N LYS A 270 -8.56 -24.91 2.58
CA LYS A 270 -8.38 -25.28 4.01
C LYS A 270 -7.02 -24.85 4.56
N ILE A 271 -5.95 -25.01 3.80
CA ILE A 271 -4.59 -24.59 4.22
C ILE A 271 -4.53 -23.06 4.31
N MET A 272 -5.10 -22.35 3.33
CA MET A 272 -5.19 -20.88 3.33
C MET A 272 -6.08 -20.35 4.47
N SER A 273 -7.16 -21.05 4.82
CA SER A 273 -7.99 -20.76 5.99
C SER A 273 -7.23 -20.98 7.31
N SER A 274 -6.38 -22.01 7.39
CA SER A 274 -5.53 -22.25 8.56
C SER A 274 -4.46 -21.17 8.75
N ASP A 275 -3.90 -20.65 7.66
CA ASP A 275 -2.96 -19.52 7.68
C ASP A 275 -3.65 -18.21 8.08
N PHE A 276 -4.91 -18.01 7.69
CA PHE A 276 -5.74 -16.91 8.17
C PHE A 276 -5.95 -16.98 9.69
N HIS A 277 -6.24 -18.17 10.23
CA HIS A 277 -6.36 -18.39 11.67
C HIS A 277 -5.03 -18.13 12.40
N LYS A 278 -3.89 -18.62 11.89
CA LYS A 278 -2.56 -18.34 12.48
C LYS A 278 -2.23 -16.84 12.49
N LYS A 279 -2.56 -16.11 11.42
CA LYS A 279 -2.35 -14.65 11.31
C LYS A 279 -3.27 -13.86 12.24
N ALA A 280 -4.47 -14.38 12.53
CA ALA A 280 -5.39 -13.82 13.53
C ALA A 280 -4.91 -14.09 14.97
N TYR A 281 -4.41 -15.29 15.26
CA TYR A 281 -3.82 -15.64 16.57
C TYR A 281 -2.53 -14.85 16.85
N SER A 282 -1.68 -14.59 15.83
CA SER A 282 -0.46 -13.79 16.00
C SER A 282 -0.71 -12.30 16.26
N LEU A 283 -1.86 -11.76 15.87
CA LEU A 283 -2.27 -10.39 16.20
C LEU A 283 -2.90 -10.29 17.60
N LEU A 284 -3.55 -11.36 18.08
CA LEU A 284 -4.08 -11.46 19.44
C LEU A 284 -2.99 -11.70 20.50
N SER A 285 -1.82 -12.22 20.11
CA SER A 285 -0.70 -12.52 21.02
C SER A 285 0.37 -11.42 21.11
N LEU A 286 0.10 -10.20 20.64
CA LEU A 286 1.05 -9.06 20.72
C LEU A 286 1.20 -8.49 22.14
N GLN A 287 1.02 -9.33 23.16
CA GLN A 287 1.22 -8.99 24.55
C GLN A 287 1.66 -10.22 25.37
N THR A 288 2.71 -10.92 24.96
CA THR A 288 3.64 -11.64 25.85
C THR A 288 4.90 -12.10 25.11
N HIS A 289 6.02 -12.07 25.81
CA HIS A 289 7.40 -12.38 25.42
C HIS A 289 7.62 -13.67 24.59
N GLU A 290 8.53 -13.57 23.61
CA GLU A 290 9.72 -14.41 23.38
C GLU A 290 9.64 -15.92 23.67
N SER A 291 9.70 -16.74 22.61
CA SER A 291 10.65 -17.87 22.42
C SER A 291 10.15 -18.82 21.32
N ASP A 292 10.56 -18.60 20.07
CA ASP A 292 10.41 -19.64 19.03
C ASP A 292 11.53 -20.67 19.23
N SER A 293 11.17 -21.77 19.90
CA SER A 293 12.04 -22.92 20.15
C SER A 293 12.35 -23.65 18.84
N PHE A 294 13.62 -23.57 18.44
CA PHE A 294 14.27 -24.58 17.61
C PHE A 294 14.17 -25.94 18.33
N HIS A 295 13.38 -26.88 17.79
CA HIS A 295 13.54 -28.28 18.15
C HIS A 295 14.73 -28.86 17.39
N THR A 296 15.85 -28.84 18.08
CA THR A 296 17.09 -29.53 17.74
C THR A 296 16.85 -31.04 17.82
N CYS A 297 17.16 -31.78 16.76
CA CYS A 297 17.54 -33.19 16.89
C CYS A 297 18.91 -33.23 17.59
N GLN A 298 18.91 -33.18 18.91
CA GLN A 298 20.08 -33.39 19.76
C GLN A 298 19.73 -34.43 20.81
N SER A 299 19.58 -35.68 20.38
CA SER A 299 19.56 -36.83 21.29
C SER A 299 20.12 -38.01 20.53
N LEU A 300 21.46 -38.13 20.52
CA LEU A 300 22.23 -39.35 20.29
C LEU A 300 23.75 -39.02 20.23
N LEU A 301 24.27 -38.30 21.24
CA LEU A 301 25.72 -38.07 21.38
C LEU A 301 26.19 -38.02 22.85
N ASP A 302 25.43 -38.57 23.81
CA ASP A 302 25.78 -38.42 25.24
C ASP A 302 25.65 -39.72 26.06
N SER A 303 25.90 -40.88 25.44
CA SER A 303 25.91 -42.17 26.16
C SER A 303 27.21 -42.96 26.05
N ASP A 304 28.31 -42.31 25.63
CA ASP A 304 29.66 -42.88 25.68
C ASP A 304 30.60 -41.96 26.48
N GLU A 305 30.24 -41.64 27.72
CA GLU A 305 31.25 -41.28 28.73
C GLU A 305 30.71 -41.51 30.15
N GLN A 306 31.48 -42.29 30.91
CA GLN A 306 31.43 -42.52 32.36
C GLN A 306 30.72 -43.79 32.89
N ILE A 307 31.60 -44.80 33.08
CA ILE A 307 31.63 -45.88 34.10
C ILE A 307 30.73 -47.10 33.88
#